data_AF-A0A1Z8RFV5-F1
#
_entry.id   AF-A0A1Z8RFV5-F1
#
_cell.length_a   1.000
_cell.length_b   1.000
_cell.length_c   1.000
_cell.angle_alpha   90.00
_cell.angle_beta   90.00
_cell.angle_gamma   90.00
#
_symmetry.space_group_name_H-M   'P 1'
#
loop_
_entity.id
_entity.type
_entity.pdbx_description
1 polymer ?
#
loop_
_entity_poly.entity_id
_entity_poly.type
_entity_poly.pdbx_seq_one_letter_code
_entity_poly.pdbx_strand_id
1 'polypeptide(L)'
;MHPETGRQSLIIGGHVYGIPDMTPEDSGQSLNGLVDEACHDERAIEHTWTPRGVLVRDNSRLLHRVMPYDEKHENIVSLNCRNADDPDEKGIANNLAERSVEMEHLELLRLRAR
;
A
#
# COMPACT_ATOMS: atom_id res chain seq x y z
N MET A 1 8.13 13.63 -7.47
CA MET A 1 8.54 14.43 -6.30
C MET A 1 7.36 14.47 -5.35
N HIS A 2 7.54 14.18 -4.07
CA HIS A 2 6.46 14.26 -3.10
C HIS A 2 6.05 15.74 -2.91
N PRO A 3 4.75 16.08 -3.00
CA PRO A 3 4.30 17.47 -3.00
C PRO A 3 4.58 18.21 -1.69
N GLU A 4 4.38 17.58 -0.54
CA GLU A 4 4.58 18.25 0.76
C GLU A 4 6.04 18.25 1.24
N THR A 5 6.74 17.11 1.13
CA THR A 5 8.11 16.94 1.66
C THR A 5 9.21 17.31 0.67
N GLY A 6 8.90 17.48 -0.63
CA GLY A 6 9.89 17.74 -1.68
C GLY A 6 10.87 16.58 -1.92
N ARG A 7 10.69 15.42 -1.28
CA ARG A 7 11.59 14.27 -1.41
C ARG A 7 11.33 13.53 -2.72
N GLN A 8 12.40 13.03 -3.33
CA GLN A 8 12.30 12.08 -4.43
C GLN A 8 11.89 10.71 -3.89
N SER A 9 11.05 10.02 -4.65
CA SER A 9 10.60 8.65 -4.39
C SER A 9 10.81 7.84 -5.66
N LEU A 10 11.21 6.57 -5.48
CA LEU A 10 11.24 5.59 -6.55
C LEU A 10 9.84 5.00 -6.71
N ILE A 11 9.19 5.29 -7.84
CA ILE A 11 7.83 4.81 -8.13
C ILE A 11 7.94 3.51 -8.93
N ILE A 12 7.97 2.40 -8.21
CA ILE A 12 8.09 1.03 -8.75
C ILE A 12 7.08 0.10 -8.07
N GLY A 13 7.02 -1.18 -8.49
CA GLY A 13 6.20 -2.21 -7.83
C GLY A 13 5.64 -3.24 -8.81
N GLY A 14 4.81 -4.16 -8.30
CA GLY A 14 4.27 -5.30 -9.07
C GLY A 14 3.31 -4.95 -10.21
N HIS A 15 2.97 -3.66 -10.38
CA HIS A 15 2.13 -3.17 -11.48
C HIS A 15 2.93 -2.55 -12.63
N VAL A 16 4.25 -2.40 -12.48
CA VAL A 16 5.09 -1.85 -13.54
C VAL A 16 5.31 -2.90 -14.62
N TYR A 17 4.85 -2.61 -15.84
CA TYR A 17 4.99 -3.51 -16.98
C TYR A 17 6.42 -3.52 -17.55
N GLY A 18 7.04 -2.34 -17.67
CA GLY A 18 8.38 -2.20 -18.20
C GLY A 18 8.87 -0.75 -18.25
N ILE A 19 10.15 -0.59 -18.58
CA ILE A 19 10.82 0.69 -18.75
C ILE A 19 10.82 1.01 -20.26
N PRO A 20 10.34 2.20 -20.67
CA PRO A 20 10.39 2.63 -22.06
C PRO A 20 11.80 2.51 -22.65
N ASP A 21 11.87 2.20 -23.94
CA ASP A 21 13.11 2.08 -24.71
C ASP A 21 14.08 0.97 -24.25
N MET A 22 13.62 0.05 -23.39
CA MET A 22 14.35 -1.16 -22.99
C MET A 22 13.68 -2.42 -23.54
N THR A 23 14.46 -3.48 -23.74
CA THR A 23 13.88 -4.80 -24.01
C THR A 23 13.13 -5.31 -22.76
N PRO A 24 12.13 -6.21 -22.90
CA PRO A 24 11.43 -6.77 -21.74
C PRO A 24 12.37 -7.43 -20.72
N GLU A 25 13.43 -8.08 -21.19
CA GLU A 25 14.43 -8.74 -20.34
C GLU A 25 15.25 -7.73 -19.54
N ASP A 26 15.86 -6.74 -20.22
CA ASP A 26 16.66 -5.70 -19.56
C ASP A 26 15.82 -4.85 -18.60
N SER A 27 14.58 -4.56 -19.00
CA SER A 27 13.61 -3.86 -18.17
C SER A 27 13.27 -4.66 -16.92
N GLY A 28 12.96 -5.95 -17.07
CA GLY A 28 12.64 -6.82 -15.93
C GLY A 28 13.80 -6.94 -14.95
N GLN A 29 15.03 -7.13 -15.47
CA GLN A 29 16.23 -7.19 -14.64
C GLN A 29 16.46 -5.89 -13.87
N SER A 30 16.30 -4.74 -14.54
CA SER A 30 16.46 -3.42 -13.92
C SER A 30 15.41 -3.17 -12.84
N LEU A 31 14.14 -3.48 -13.10
CA LEU A 31 13.06 -3.32 -12.14
C LEU A 31 13.25 -4.20 -10.91
N ASN A 32 13.66 -5.46 -11.10
CA ASN A 32 13.97 -6.35 -9.98
C ASN A 32 15.12 -5.81 -9.13
N GLY A 33 16.22 -5.39 -9.76
CA GLY A 33 17.35 -4.79 -9.03
C GLY A 33 16.98 -3.52 -8.26
N LEU A 34 16.07 -2.70 -8.81
CA LEU A 34 15.53 -1.52 -8.11
C LEU A 34 14.66 -1.90 -6.90
N VAL A 35 13.85 -2.95 -7.01
CA VAL A 35 13.05 -3.48 -5.88
C VAL A 35 13.99 -4.02 -4.79
N ASP A 36 15.00 -4.80 -5.17
CA ASP A 36 15.97 -5.39 -4.24
C ASP A 36 16.73 -4.31 -3.46
N GLU A 37 17.21 -3.26 -4.14
CA GLU A 37 17.87 -2.11 -3.50
C GLU A 37 16.92 -1.30 -2.60
N ALA A 38 15.65 -1.15 -3.00
CA ALA A 38 14.66 -0.43 -2.20
C ALA A 38 14.28 -1.19 -0.92
N CYS A 39 14.30 -2.53 -0.94
CA CYS A 39 13.74 -3.40 0.10
C CYS A 39 14.77 -3.97 1.09
N HIS A 40 15.96 -3.37 1.24
CA HIS A 40 16.96 -3.83 2.21
C HIS A 40 16.43 -3.83 3.66
N ASP A 41 16.87 -4.78 4.50
CA ASP A 41 16.32 -5.03 5.85
C ASP A 41 16.25 -3.77 6.75
N GLU A 42 17.24 -2.88 6.66
CA GLU A 42 17.26 -1.62 7.42
C GLU A 42 16.16 -0.61 7.02
N ARG A 43 15.58 -0.77 5.84
CA ARG A 43 14.50 0.07 5.29
C ARG A 43 13.13 -0.61 5.37
N ALA A 44 13.07 -1.86 5.83
CA ALA A 44 11.85 -2.64 5.97
C ALA A 44 11.27 -2.53 7.39
N ILE A 45 9.96 -2.36 7.49
CA ILE A 45 9.23 -2.41 8.76
C ILE A 45 8.19 -3.51 8.65
N GLU A 46 8.29 -4.52 9.51
CA GLU A 46 7.26 -5.53 9.67
C GLU A 46 6.25 -5.09 10.73
N HIS A 47 4.96 -5.14 10.38
CA HIS A 47 3.87 -4.81 11.30
C HIS A 47 3.04 -6.05 11.59
N THR A 48 3.04 -6.48 12.85
CA THR A 48 2.11 -7.50 13.35
C THR A 48 0.77 -6.85 13.70
N TRP A 49 -0.27 -7.23 12.98
CA TRP A 49 -1.62 -6.71 13.21
C TRP A 49 -2.16 -7.15 14.58
N THR A 50 -2.82 -6.22 15.26
CA THR A 50 -3.72 -6.52 16.37
C THR A 50 -5.16 -6.24 15.95
N PRO A 51 -6.18 -6.96 16.47
CA PRO A 51 -7.58 -6.65 16.19
C PRO A 51 -7.87 -5.16 16.44
N ARG A 52 -8.57 -4.52 15.48
CA ARG A 52 -8.89 -3.08 15.49
C ARG A 52 -7.67 -2.15 15.42
N GLY A 53 -6.51 -2.68 15.02
CA GLY A 53 -5.33 -1.88 14.66
C GLY A 53 -5.60 -1.08 13.40
N VAL A 54 -5.05 0.14 13.35
CA VAL A 54 -5.15 1.03 12.18
C VAL A 54 -3.73 1.37 11.76
N LEU A 55 -3.43 1.17 10.47
CA LEU A 55 -2.15 1.53 9.85
C LEU A 55 -2.41 2.54 8.73
N VAL A 56 -1.88 3.74 8.87
CA VAL A 56 -1.91 4.78 7.83
C VAL A 56 -0.60 4.76 7.08
N ARG A 57 -0.68 4.81 5.75
CA ARG A 57 0.48 4.70 4.85
C ARG A 57 0.38 5.75 3.76
N ASP A 58 1.50 6.42 3.52
CA ASP A 58 1.68 7.29 2.36
C ASP A 58 2.14 6.43 1.17
N ASN A 59 1.22 6.10 0.27
CA ASN A 59 1.47 5.23 -0.88
C ASN A 59 2.49 5.82 -1.87
N SER A 60 2.75 7.13 -1.83
CA SER A 60 3.70 7.79 -2.73
C SER A 60 5.17 7.60 -2.31
N ARG A 61 5.41 6.92 -1.18
CA ARG A 61 6.74 6.82 -0.56
C ARG A 61 7.14 5.45 -0.03
N LEU A 62 6.33 4.40 -0.27
CA LEU A 62 6.65 3.07 0.19
C LEU A 62 6.18 1.98 -0.75
N LEU A 63 6.84 0.83 -0.65
CA LEU A 63 6.34 -0.46 -1.11
C LEU A 63 5.73 -1.20 0.09
N HIS A 64 4.80 -2.10 -0.17
CA HIS A 64 4.25 -2.98 0.86
C HIS A 64 3.83 -4.32 0.28
N ARG A 65 3.85 -5.34 1.13
CA ARG A 65 3.32 -6.66 0.83
C ARG A 65 2.63 -7.24 2.07
N VAL A 66 1.71 -8.16 1.82
CA VAL A 66 1.17 -9.03 2.88
C VAL A 66 2.10 -10.23 3.02
N MET A 67 2.44 -10.59 4.26
CA MET A 67 3.20 -11.80 4.56
C MET A 67 2.29 -13.04 4.48
N PRO A 68 2.81 -14.23 4.14
CA PRO A 68 2.02 -15.46 4.13
C PRO A 68 1.30 -15.67 5.47
N TYR A 69 0.04 -16.10 5.42
CA TYR A 69 -0.80 -16.40 6.58
C TYR A 69 -1.62 -17.67 6.32
N ASP A 70 -2.18 -18.29 7.36
CA ASP A 70 -2.96 -19.53 7.21
C ASP A 70 -4.38 -19.23 6.73
N GLU A 71 -4.55 -19.12 5.41
CA GLU A 71 -5.85 -18.83 4.78
C GLU A 71 -6.96 -19.84 5.12
N LYS A 72 -6.64 -21.04 5.62
CA LYS A 72 -7.64 -22.06 5.95
C LYS A 72 -8.17 -21.94 7.36
N HIS A 73 -7.31 -21.55 8.30
CA HIS A 73 -7.65 -21.55 9.73
C HIS A 73 -7.74 -20.15 10.33
N GLU A 74 -7.27 -19.13 9.61
CA GLU A 74 -7.37 -17.72 10.02
C GLU A 74 -8.46 -17.00 9.23
N ASN A 75 -9.39 -16.34 9.94
CA ASN A 75 -10.41 -15.48 9.33
C ASN A 75 -10.01 -14.01 9.55
N ILE A 76 -9.16 -13.51 8.66
CA ILE A 76 -8.67 -12.12 8.71
C ILE A 76 -9.46 -11.27 7.73
N VAL A 77 -10.15 -10.25 8.26
CA VAL A 77 -10.81 -9.23 7.44
C VAL A 77 -10.05 -7.92 7.61
N SER A 78 -9.31 -7.52 6.57
CA SER A 78 -8.75 -6.18 6.46
C SER A 78 -9.68 -5.30 5.65
N LEU A 79 -10.11 -4.20 6.24
CA LEU A 79 -10.78 -3.12 5.52
C LEU A 79 -9.69 -2.15 5.04
N ASN A 80 -9.92 -1.51 3.89
CA ASN A 80 -9.06 -0.45 3.40
C ASN A 80 -9.88 0.69 2.78
N CYS A 81 -9.44 1.92 2.99
CA CYS A 81 -9.76 3.06 2.15
C CYS A 81 -8.48 3.72 1.64
N ARG A 82 -8.62 4.48 0.56
CA ARG A 82 -7.59 5.33 -0.01
C ARG A 82 -8.17 6.73 -0.14
N ASN A 83 -7.40 7.73 0.25
CA ASN A 83 -7.70 9.11 -0.10
C ASN A 83 -7.36 9.28 -1.59
N ALA A 84 -8.37 9.58 -2.39
CA ALA A 84 -8.19 9.86 -3.80
C ALA A 84 -7.62 11.28 -3.96
N ASP A 85 -6.50 11.40 -4.68
CA ASP A 85 -5.96 12.69 -5.10
C ASP A 85 -6.69 13.19 -6.38
N ASP A 86 -7.19 12.26 -7.18
CA ASP A 86 -8.01 12.51 -8.37
C ASP A 86 -9.51 12.36 -8.02
N PRO A 87 -10.35 13.39 -8.21
CA PRO A 87 -11.79 13.30 -7.96
C PRO A 87 -12.51 12.25 -8.82
N ASP A 88 -11.92 11.81 -9.93
CA ASP A 88 -12.46 10.77 -10.81
C ASP A 88 -12.01 9.35 -10.42
N GLU A 89 -11.02 9.19 -9.54
CA GLU A 89 -10.64 7.88 -8.98
C GLU A 89 -11.73 7.37 -8.04
N LYS A 90 -12.27 6.18 -8.32
CA LYS A 90 -13.34 5.57 -7.53
C LYS A 90 -12.95 4.18 -7.08
N GLY A 91 -13.23 3.88 -5.82
CA GLY A 91 -13.19 2.51 -5.30
C GLY A 91 -14.23 1.63 -6.00
N ILE A 92 -14.10 0.31 -5.79
CA ILE A 92 -15.10 -0.65 -6.29
C ILE A 92 -16.44 -0.36 -5.60
N ALA A 93 -17.48 -0.11 -6.39
CA ALA A 93 -18.82 0.18 -5.87
C ALA A 93 -19.51 -1.11 -5.39
N ASN A 94 -19.25 -1.51 -4.14
CA ASN A 94 -19.93 -2.62 -3.48
C ASN A 94 -20.11 -2.37 -1.97
N ASN A 95 -20.97 -3.19 -1.35
CA ASN A 95 -21.31 -3.08 0.07
C ASN A 95 -20.09 -3.27 1.02
N LEU A 96 -19.07 -4.04 0.60
CA LEU A 96 -17.86 -4.23 1.40
C LEU A 96 -16.98 -2.97 1.41
N ALA A 97 -16.90 -2.27 0.28
CA ALA A 97 -16.19 -1.00 0.18
C ALA A 97 -16.90 0.09 1.00
N GLU A 98 -18.23 0.18 0.91
CA GLU A 98 -19.03 1.11 1.74
C GLU A 98 -18.81 0.85 3.24
N ARG A 99 -18.88 -0.43 3.65
CA ARG A 99 -18.62 -0.83 5.04
C ARG A 99 -17.17 -0.55 5.46
N SER A 100 -16.20 -0.65 4.56
CA SER A 100 -14.79 -0.33 4.85
C SER A 100 -14.64 1.14 5.23
N VAL A 101 -15.25 2.04 4.45
CA VAL A 101 -15.22 3.49 4.71
C VAL A 101 -15.90 3.83 6.04
N GLU A 102 -17.08 3.26 6.31
CA GLU A 102 -17.80 3.50 7.57
C GLU A 102 -16.97 3.07 8.78
N MET A 103 -16.44 1.85 8.77
CA MET A 103 -15.67 1.31 9.89
C MET A 103 -14.38 2.10 10.14
N GLU A 104 -13.66 2.47 9.09
CA GLU A 104 -12.45 3.28 9.23
C GLU A 104 -12.74 4.68 9.77
N HIS A 105 -13.81 5.31 9.31
CA HIS A 105 -14.25 6.60 9.84
C HIS A 105 -14.54 6.52 11.35
N LEU A 106 -15.26 5.49 11.79
CA LEU A 106 -15.56 5.26 13.20
C LEU A 106 -14.30 5.00 14.04
N GLU A 107 -13.34 4.24 13.52
CA GLU A 107 -12.06 4.01 14.23
C GLU A 107 -11.21 5.27 14.32
N LEU A 108 -11.17 6.10 13.28
CA LEU A 108 -10.47 7.39 13.31
C LEU A 108 -11.11 8.35 14.33
N LEU A 109 -12.43 8.41 14.39
CA LEU A 109 -13.16 9.18 15.42
C LEU A 109 -12.82 8.67 16.84
N ARG A 110 -12.81 7.35 17.04
CA ARG A 110 -12.42 6.73 18.32
C ARG A 110 -11.00 7.10 18.73
N LEU A 111 -10.06 7.10 17.78
CA LEU A 111 -8.65 7.47 18.04
C LEU A 111 -8.49 8.95 18.38
N ARG A 112 -9.26 9.85 17.73
CA ARG A 112 -9.25 11.29 18.02
C ARG A 112 -9.87 11.66 19.37
N ALA A 113 -10.77 10.83 19.89
CA ALA A 113 -11.45 11.06 21.16
C ALA A 113 -10.64 10.62 22.41
N ARG A 114 -9.38 10.18 22.22
CA ARG A 114 -8.44 9.82 23.29
C ARG A 114 -7.43 10.93 23.51
#